data_AF-A0A2V7CRS0-F1
#
_entry.id   AF-A0A2V7CRS0-F1
#
_cell.length_a   1.000
_cell.length_b   1.000
_cell.length_c   1.000
_cell.angle_alpha   90.00
_cell.angle_beta   90.00
_cell.angle_gamma   90.00
#
_symmetry.space_group_name_H-M   'P 1'
#
loop_
_entity.id
_entity.type
_entity.pdbx_description
1 polymer ?
#
loop_
_entity_poly.entity_id
_entity_poly.type
_entity_poly.pdbx_seq_one_letter_code
_entity_poly.pdbx_strand_id
1 'polypeptide(L)' 'MVEVVRPQTVSSIDRATFRRGDYGRIVRPDGSEQWWVRSARGTWIALVHQRVVENDDGTITLLSLM' A
#
# COMPACT_ATOMS: atom_id res chain seq x y z
N MET A 1 -16.95 -33.96 10.18
CA MET A 1 -15.72 -33.17 10.02
C MET A 1 -16.04 -31.78 10.55
N VAL A 2 -15.43 -31.35 11.65
CA VAL A 2 -15.69 -30.03 12.25
C VAL A 2 -14.46 -29.18 11.99
N GLU A 3 -14.60 -28.17 11.14
CA GLU A 3 -13.54 -27.21 10.87
C GLU A 3 -13.52 -26.20 12.03
N VAL A 4 -12.54 -26.35 12.92
CA VAL A 4 -12.27 -25.37 13.98
C VAL A 4 -11.58 -24.18 13.32
N VAL A 5 -12.37 -23.17 12.96
CA VAL A 5 -11.85 -21.86 12.54
C VAL A 5 -11.24 -21.21 13.78
N ARG A 6 -9.91 -21.21 13.84
CA ARG A 6 -9.16 -20.50 14.88
C ARG A 6 -9.36 -18.99 14.66
N PRO A 7 -9.60 -18.20 15.72
CA PRO A 7 -9.67 -16.75 15.57
C PRO A 7 -8.31 -16.26 15.12
N GLN A 8 -8.24 -15.75 13.89
CA GLN A 8 -7.04 -15.07 13.42
C GLN A 8 -6.98 -13.77 14.21
N THR A 9 -6.00 -13.65 15.09
CA THR A 9 -5.64 -12.36 15.70
C THR A 9 -5.08 -11.48 14.59
N VAL A 10 -5.97 -10.90 13.78
CA VAL A 10 -5.61 -9.86 12.82
C VAL A 10 -5.34 -8.62 13.66
N SER A 11 -4.08 -8.42 14.01
CA SER A 11 -3.59 -7.06 14.19
C SER A 11 -3.69 -6.41 12.80
N SER A 12 -4.87 -5.86 12.51
CA SER A 12 -5.29 -5.48 11.18
C SER A 12 -4.49 -4.26 10.74
N ILE A 13 -3.32 -4.51 10.16
CA ILE A 13 -2.70 -3.56 9.26
C ILE A 13 -3.69 -3.41 8.10
N ASP A 14 -4.36 -2.26 8.03
CA ASP A 14 -5.21 -1.94 6.88
C ASP A 14 -4.32 -1.97 5.64
N ARG A 15 -4.54 -2.99 4.80
CA ARG A 15 -3.70 -3.32 3.65
C ARG A 15 -4.45 -2.96 2.38
N ALA A 16 -3.88 -2.03 1.61
CA ALA A 16 -4.40 -1.65 0.31
C ALA A 16 -3.38 -1.96 -0.79
N THR A 17 -3.84 -2.56 -1.90
CA THR A 17 -2.99 -2.90 -3.06
C THR A 17 -3.39 -2.06 -4.27
N PHE A 18 -2.41 -1.43 -4.93
CA PHE A 18 -2.61 -0.55 -6.07
C PHE A 18 -1.88 -1.08 -7.31
N ARG A 19 -2.54 -0.97 -8.47
CA ARG A 19 -1.98 -1.41 -9.75
C ARG A 19 -1.17 -0.29 -10.41
N ARG A 20 -0.31 -0.67 -11.34
CA ARG A 20 0.40 0.28 -12.19
C ARG A 20 -0.60 1.19 -12.90
N GLY A 21 -0.39 2.51 -12.79
CA GLY A 21 -1.32 3.53 -13.26
C GLY A 21 -2.22 4.14 -12.16
N ASP A 22 -2.39 3.43 -11.05
CA ASP A 22 -3.12 3.91 -9.86
C ASP A 22 -2.17 4.44 -8.77
N TYR A 23 -0.86 4.41 -9.02
CA TYR A 23 0.16 5.00 -8.15
C TYR A 23 1.26 5.69 -8.98
N GLY A 24 2.00 6.57 -8.32
CA GLY A 24 3.17 7.24 -8.88
C GLY A 24 4.30 7.32 -7.85
N ARG A 25 5.54 7.35 -8.35
CA ARG A 25 6.76 7.50 -7.55
C ARG A 25 7.64 8.58 -8.17
N ILE A 26 8.21 9.43 -7.33
CA ILE A 26 9.33 10.31 -7.67
C ILE A 26 10.48 9.97 -6.73
N VAL A 27 11.65 9.73 -7.30
CA VAL A 27 12.90 9.61 -6.56
C VAL A 27 13.61 10.96 -6.63
N ARG A 28 13.84 11.60 -5.49
CA ARG A 28 14.54 12.86 -5.40
C ARG A 28 16.06 12.65 -5.53
N PRO A 29 16.84 13.69 -5.87
CA PRO A 29 18.30 13.57 -6.01
C PRO A 29 19.02 13.11 -4.73
N ASP A 30 18.43 13.34 -3.56
CA ASP A 30 18.93 12.87 -2.26
C ASP A 30 18.65 11.37 -1.99
N GLY A 31 18.04 10.68 -2.95
CA GLY A 31 17.65 9.28 -2.85
C GLY A 31 16.33 9.04 -2.09
N SER A 32 15.69 10.09 -1.58
CA SER A 32 14.38 9.95 -0.93
C SER A 32 13.28 9.72 -1.97
N GLU A 33 12.33 8.85 -1.64
CA GLU A 33 11.19 8.56 -2.51
C GLU A 33 9.93 9.24 -1.99
N GLN A 34 9.18 9.85 -2.91
CA GLN A 34 7.82 10.32 -2.65
C GLN A 34 6.85 9.50 -3.49
N TRP A 35 5.79 9.06 -2.86
CA TRP A 35 4.77 8.22 -3.47
C TRP A 35 3.40 8.90 -3.45
N TRP A 36 2.56 8.56 -4.43
CA TRP A 36 1.16 8.96 -4.51
C TRP A 36 0.29 7.80 -4.96
N VAL A 37 -0.97 7.80 -4.52
CA VAL A 37 -2.01 6.91 -5.05
C VAL A 37 -3.17 7.70 -5.61
N ARG A 38 -3.82 7.14 -6.61
CA ARG A 38 -5.02 7.70 -7.22
C ARG A 38 -6.24 7.19 -6.44
N SER A 39 -6.99 8.12 -5.88
CA SER A 39 -8.29 7.81 -5.27
C SER A 39 -9.30 7.36 -6.34
N ALA A 40 -10.38 6.70 -5.89
CA ALA A 40 -11.49 6.32 -6.77
C ALA A 40 -12.14 7.52 -7.50
N ARG A 41 -11.97 8.75 -6.98
CA ARG A 41 -12.45 9.99 -7.60
C ARG A 41 -11.45 10.60 -8.59
N GLY A 42 -10.33 9.93 -8.82
CA GLY A 42 -9.29 10.37 -9.75
C GLY A 42 -8.29 11.37 -9.17
N THR A 43 -8.45 11.82 -7.92
CA THR A 43 -7.51 12.72 -7.23
C THR A 43 -6.27 11.96 -6.76
N TRP A 44 -5.09 12.56 -6.92
CA TRP A 44 -3.82 12.03 -6.41
C TRP A 44 -3.60 12.43 -4.95
N ILE A 45 -3.26 11.46 -4.10
CA ILE A 45 -3.04 11.63 -2.67
C ILE A 45 -1.59 11.25 -2.36
N ALA A 46 -0.85 12.15 -1.72
CA ALA A 46 0.53 11.90 -1.32
C ALA A 46 0.60 10.94 -0.12
N LEU A 47 1.49 9.96 -0.21
CA LEU A 47 1.79 9.04 0.89
C LEU A 47 2.95 9.61 1.70
N VAL A 48 2.69 9.98 2.96
CA VAL A 48 3.70 10.63 3.84
C VAL A 48 4.08 9.75 5.02
N HIS A 49 3.16 8.91 5.51
CA HIS A 49 3.36 8.07 6.70
C HIS A 49 3.10 6.58 6.45
N GLN A 50 2.95 6.17 5.18
CA GLN A 50 2.68 4.78 4.84
C GLN A 50 3.94 4.11 4.31
N ARG A 51 4.17 2.87 4.74
CA ARG A 51 5.22 2.04 4.14
C ARG A 51 4.67 1.48 2.83
N VAL A 52 5.42 1.71 1.75
CA VAL A 52 5.15 1.16 0.42
C VAL A 52 6.01 -0.09 0.23
N VAL A 53 5.41 -1.16 -0.24
CA VAL A 53 6.11 -2.39 -0.67
C VAL A 53 5.80 -2.60 -2.14
N GLU A 54 6.80 -2.51 -3.00
CA GLU A 54 6.68 -2.92 -4.41
C GLU A 54 6.66 -4.45 -4.48
N ASN A 55 5.76 -5.00 -5.29
CA ASN A 55 5.66 -6.43 -5.57
C ASN A 55 6.24 -6.73 -6.97
N ASP A 56 6.62 -7.98 -7.22
CA ASP A 56 7.25 -8.41 -8.49
C ASP A 56 6.34 -8.24 -9.72
N ASP A 57 5.02 -8.19 -9.52
CA ASP A 57 4.02 -7.99 -10.57
C ASP A 57 3.80 -6.50 -10.94
N GLY A 58 4.57 -5.59 -10.32
CA GLY A 58 4.47 -4.15 -10.55
C GLY A 58 3.27 -3.49 -9.85
N THR A 59 2.65 -4.18 -8.88
CA THR A 59 1.72 -3.55 -7.93
C THR A 59 2.46 -3.04 -6.70
N ILE A 60 1.81 -2.19 -5.91
CA ILE A 60 2.30 -1.80 -4.58
C ILE A 60 1.31 -2.19 -3.48
N THR A 61 1.84 -2.57 -2.33
CA THR A 61 1.08 -2.74 -1.09
C THR A 61 1.38 -1.57 -0.15
N LEU A 62 0.35 -0.90 0.35
CA LEU A 62 0.48 0.05 1.45
C LEU A 62 0.26 -0.65 2.79
N LEU A 63 1.18 -0.41 3.71
CA LEU A 63 1.08 -0.84 5.09
C LEU A 63 0.89 0.41 5.95
N SER A 64 -0.27 0.50 6.62
CA SER A 64 -0.50 1.52 7.64
C SER A 64 0.38 1.21 8.86
N LEU A 65 1.25 2.14 9.23
CA LEU A 65 1.96 2.10 10.50
C LEU A 65 1.06 2.78 11.54
N MET A 66 0.52 2.00 12.48
CA MET A 66 -0.17 2.52 13.67
C MET A 66 0.81 3.23 14.62
#